data_AF-A0A3P7CPI9-F1
#
_entry.id   AF-A0A3P7CPI9-F1
#
_cell.length_a   1.000
_cell.length_b   1.000
_cell.length_c   1.000
_cell.angle_alpha   90.00
_cell.angle_beta   90.00
_cell.angle_gamma   90.00
#
_symmetry.space_group_name_H-M   'P 1'
#
loop_
_entity.id
_entity.type
_entity.pdbx_description
1 polymer ?
#
loop_
_entity_poly.entity_id
_entity_poly.type
_entity_poly.pdbx_seq_one_letter_code
_entity_poly.pdbx_strand_id
1 'polypeptide(L)'
;MCQFSLRRRLVSISEAEIGDALELLLETFHEEGGFQEIVDCITAWQDLVDSEDSALRPLLDCLDEDDVELLQPSIAVVNALIRHAPDEARAFRIKNELTGSSSSTALFS
;
A
#
# COMPACT_ATOMS: atom_id res chain seq x y z
N MET A 1 -19.37 -9.18 0.38
CA MET A 1 -18.24 -9.17 -0.56
C MET A 1 -18.24 -7.84 -1.30
N CYS A 2 -17.59 -6.82 -0.73
CA CYS A 2 -17.47 -5.50 -1.34
C CYS A 2 -16.09 -5.39 -2.00
N GLN A 3 -15.88 -6.11 -3.09
CA GLN A 3 -14.65 -6.08 -3.91
C GLN A 3 -14.68 -4.89 -4.91
N PHE A 4 -15.46 -3.85 -4.60
CA PHE A 4 -15.90 -2.81 -5.56
C PHE A 4 -15.29 -1.42 -5.31
N SER A 5 -14.45 -1.23 -4.29
CA SER A 5 -14.16 0.13 -3.79
C SER A 5 -13.04 0.86 -4.54
N LEU A 6 -11.97 0.19 -5.00
CA LEU A 6 -10.94 0.88 -5.80
C LEU A 6 -11.41 1.19 -7.22
N ARG A 7 -11.98 0.19 -7.92
CA ARG A 7 -12.35 0.29 -9.34
C ARG A 7 -13.38 1.39 -9.65
N ARG A 8 -14.18 1.83 -8.67
CA ARG A 8 -15.23 2.84 -8.89
C ARG A 8 -14.78 4.29 -8.74
N ARG A 9 -13.63 4.55 -8.08
CA ARG A 9 -13.07 5.91 -7.92
C ARG A 9 -11.83 6.16 -8.78
N LEU A 10 -11.04 5.13 -9.06
CA LEU A 10 -9.89 5.18 -9.99
C LEU A 10 -10.29 4.79 -11.43
N VAL A 11 -11.44 5.26 -11.92
CA VAL A 11 -12.01 4.88 -13.24
C VAL A 11 -11.13 5.32 -14.43
N SER A 12 -9.98 5.94 -14.21
CA SER A 12 -9.06 6.36 -15.28
C SER A 12 -7.61 5.87 -15.16
N ILE A 13 -7.23 5.09 -14.14
CA ILE A 13 -5.85 4.57 -14.02
C ILE A 13 -5.89 3.08 -14.33
N SER A 14 -5.18 2.69 -15.39
CA SER A 14 -5.00 1.29 -15.79
C SER A 14 -4.10 0.55 -14.80
N GLU A 15 -4.25 -0.78 -14.73
CA GLU A 15 -3.38 -1.64 -13.91
C GLU A 15 -1.89 -1.44 -14.26
N ALA A 16 -1.57 -1.25 -15.55
CA ALA A 16 -0.22 -0.92 -16.00
C ALA A 16 0.32 0.39 -15.39
N GLU A 17 -0.50 1.45 -15.34
CA GLU A 17 -0.09 2.72 -14.71
C GLU A 17 0.09 2.61 -13.19
N ILE A 18 -0.65 1.71 -12.54
CA ILE A 18 -0.43 1.37 -11.12
C ILE A 18 0.91 0.66 -10.96
N GLY A 19 1.23 -0.30 -11.83
CA GLY A 19 2.53 -0.99 -11.84
C GLY A 19 3.69 -0.02 -12.00
N ASP A 20 3.64 0.85 -13.02
CA ASP A 20 4.64 1.89 -13.26
C ASP A 20 4.81 2.81 -12.04
N ALA A 21 3.71 3.22 -11.40
CA ALA A 21 3.76 4.05 -10.20
C ALA A 21 4.44 3.33 -9.03
N LEU A 22 4.18 2.04 -8.82
CA LEU A 22 4.83 1.25 -7.77
C LEU A 22 6.35 1.12 -8.01
N GLU A 23 6.78 0.95 -9.26
CA GLU A 23 8.19 0.95 -9.63
C GLU A 23 8.86 2.29 -9.35
N LEU A 24 8.20 3.41 -9.70
CA LEU A 24 8.70 4.75 -9.38
C LEU A 24 8.85 4.96 -7.86
N LEU A 25 7.88 4.51 -7.06
CA LEU A 25 8.01 4.57 -5.60
C LEU A 25 9.22 3.78 -5.09
N LEU A 26 9.54 2.64 -5.71
CA LEU A 26 10.71 1.85 -5.34
C LEU A 26 12.03 2.59 -5.59
N GLU A 27 12.13 3.26 -6.74
CA GLU A 27 13.32 4.05 -7.10
C GLU A 27 13.53 5.21 -6.12
N THR A 28 12.46 5.88 -5.70
CA THR A 28 12.49 7.02 -4.78
C THR A 28 13.04 6.66 -3.39
N PHE A 29 12.98 5.40 -2.93
CA PHE A 29 13.52 5.02 -1.61
C PHE A 29 15.02 5.25 -1.46
N HIS A 30 15.75 5.33 -2.57
CA HIS A 30 17.19 5.55 -2.57
C HIS A 30 17.58 7.03 -2.47
N GLU A 31 16.62 7.94 -2.55
CA GLU A 31 16.85 9.39 -2.51
C GLU A 31 16.82 9.95 -1.08
N GLU A 32 17.48 11.09 -0.87
CA GLU A 32 17.47 11.79 0.42
C GLU A 32 16.06 12.32 0.70
N GLY A 33 15.42 11.83 1.77
CA GLY A 33 14.04 12.17 2.10
C GLY A 33 12.98 11.34 1.38
N GLY A 34 13.38 10.44 0.47
CA GLY A 34 12.45 9.66 -0.35
C GLY A 34 11.45 8.81 0.45
N PHE A 35 11.85 8.33 1.64
CA PHE A 35 10.90 7.64 2.54
C PHE A 35 9.68 8.49 2.88
N GLN A 36 9.88 9.78 3.21
CA GLN A 36 8.77 10.65 3.59
C GLN A 36 7.90 11.00 2.39
N GLU A 37 8.52 11.25 1.23
CA GLU A 37 7.79 11.49 -0.03
C GLU A 37 6.89 10.31 -0.41
N ILE A 38 7.39 9.08 -0.26
CA ILE A 38 6.62 7.87 -0.55
C ILE A 38 5.43 7.72 0.42
N VAL A 39 5.64 8.00 1.71
CA VAL A 39 4.55 8.00 2.70
C VAL A 39 3.50 9.04 2.34
N ASP A 40 3.91 10.23 1.93
CA ASP A 40 3.01 11.32 1.54
C ASP A 40 2.23 10.93 0.26
N CYS A 41 2.88 10.29 -0.72
CA CYS A 41 2.26 9.77 -1.93
C CYS A 41 1.21 8.69 -1.64
N ILE A 42 1.53 7.71 -0.79
CA ILE A 42 0.60 6.64 -0.41
C ILE A 42 -0.60 7.23 0.37
N THR A 43 -0.35 8.19 1.25
CA THR A 43 -1.40 8.89 1.99
C THR A 43 -2.32 9.66 1.04
N ALA A 44 -1.76 10.40 0.07
CA ALA A 44 -2.54 11.07 -0.95
C ALA A 44 -3.36 10.10 -1.81
N TRP A 45 -2.82 8.91 -2.10
CA TRP A 45 -3.58 7.86 -2.77
C TRP A 45 -4.74 7.36 -1.90
N GLN A 46 -4.51 7.14 -0.60
CA GLN A 46 -5.56 6.76 0.35
C GLN A 46 -6.68 7.82 0.42
N ASP A 47 -6.34 9.11 0.45
CA ASP A 47 -7.30 10.22 0.43
C ASP A 47 -8.17 10.20 -0.84
N LEU A 48 -7.59 9.88 -2.00
CA LEU A 48 -8.32 9.79 -3.27
C LEU A 48 -9.32 8.63 -3.29
N VAL A 49 -8.97 7.50 -2.66
CA VAL A 49 -9.84 6.33 -2.59
C VAL A 49 -10.81 6.37 -1.41
N ASP A 50 -10.66 7.36 -0.50
CA ASP A 50 -11.56 7.65 0.63
C ASP A 50 -11.78 6.41 1.51
N SER A 51 -10.67 5.72 1.81
CA SER A 51 -10.69 4.53 2.65
C SER A 51 -10.29 4.89 4.08
N GLU A 52 -11.22 4.78 5.03
CA GLU A 52 -10.97 5.18 6.42
C GLU A 52 -10.20 4.12 7.25
N ASP A 53 -9.89 2.95 6.66
CA ASP A 53 -9.48 1.77 7.45
C ASP A 53 -7.97 1.65 7.72
N SER A 54 -7.12 2.11 6.80
CA SER A 54 -5.65 2.08 6.95
C SER A 54 -4.96 3.01 5.96
N ALA A 55 -3.86 3.63 6.39
CA ALA A 55 -3.01 4.44 5.50
C ALA A 55 -2.39 3.60 4.37
N LEU A 56 -2.24 2.29 4.58
CA LEU A 56 -1.70 1.35 3.59
C LEU A 56 -2.79 0.70 2.73
N ARG A 57 -4.07 1.08 2.87
CA ARG A 57 -5.17 0.45 2.13
C ARG A 57 -4.88 0.33 0.63
N PRO A 58 -4.38 1.36 -0.08
CA PRO A 58 -4.16 1.23 -1.52
C PRO A 58 -3.18 0.11 -1.88
N LEU A 59 -2.11 -0.06 -1.09
CA LEU A 59 -1.16 -1.15 -1.29
C LEU A 59 -1.75 -2.51 -0.88
N LEU A 60 -2.55 -2.56 0.18
CA LEU A 60 -3.22 -3.78 0.61
C LEU A 60 -4.22 -4.27 -0.44
N ASP A 61 -4.96 -3.35 -1.06
CA ASP A 61 -5.87 -3.70 -2.13
C ASP A 61 -5.13 -4.28 -3.34
N CYS A 62 -3.94 -3.75 -3.69
CA CYS A 62 -3.08 -4.34 -4.72
C CYS A 62 -2.55 -5.74 -4.34
N LEU A 63 -2.41 -6.04 -3.05
CA LEU A 63 -2.03 -7.37 -2.57
C LEU A 63 -3.20 -8.36 -2.54
N ASP A 64 -4.43 -7.85 -2.45
CA ASP A 64 -5.67 -8.63 -2.46
C ASP A 64 -6.16 -8.93 -3.90
N GLU A 65 -5.52 -8.36 -4.93
CA GLU A 65 -5.86 -8.64 -6.33
C GLU A 65 -5.30 -10.00 -6.80
N ASP A 66 -6.05 -10.70 -7.64
CA ASP A 66 -5.62 -11.96 -8.27
C ASP A 66 -4.55 -11.73 -9.38
N ASP A 67 -4.22 -10.47 -9.67
CA ASP A 67 -3.24 -10.11 -10.68
C ASP A 67 -1.81 -10.22 -10.14
N VAL A 68 -1.10 -11.23 -10.65
CA VAL A 68 0.29 -11.52 -10.32
C VAL A 68 1.22 -10.36 -10.71
N GLU A 69 0.86 -9.57 -11.73
CA GLU A 69 1.68 -8.47 -12.24
C GLU A 69 1.80 -7.32 -11.22
N LEU A 70 0.74 -7.06 -10.45
CA LEU A 70 0.73 -6.03 -9.40
C LEU A 70 1.20 -6.56 -8.03
N LEU A 71 1.09 -7.87 -7.81
CA LEU A 71 1.45 -8.48 -6.54
C LEU A 71 2.94 -8.28 -6.20
N GLN A 72 3.84 -8.58 -7.15
CA GLN A 72 5.28 -8.47 -6.93
C GLN A 72 5.75 -7.04 -6.62
N PRO A 73 5.42 -6.01 -7.42
CA PRO A 73 5.82 -4.63 -7.13
C PRO A 73 5.20 -4.11 -5.84
N SER A 74 3.94 -4.48 -5.53
CA SER A 74 3.29 -4.11 -4.26
C SER A 74 4.01 -4.69 -3.04
N ILE A 75 4.38 -5.98 -3.09
CA ILE A 75 5.18 -6.63 -2.04
C ILE A 75 6.55 -5.95 -1.90
N ALA A 76 7.17 -5.55 -3.01
CA ALA A 76 8.45 -4.87 -2.98
C ALA A 76 8.35 -3.51 -2.27
N VAL A 77 7.33 -2.70 -2.59
CA VAL A 77 7.08 -1.40 -1.94
C VAL A 77 6.85 -1.58 -0.44
N VAL A 78 6.01 -2.54 -0.05
CA VAL A 78 5.73 -2.84 1.36
C VAL A 78 7.01 -3.26 2.10
N ASN A 79 7.83 -4.11 1.50
CA ASN A 79 9.10 -4.51 2.09
C ASN A 79 10.08 -3.33 2.21
N ALA A 80 10.11 -2.44 1.21
CA ALA A 80 10.94 -1.26 1.23
C ALA A 80 10.51 -0.28 2.33
N LEU A 81 9.20 -0.04 2.50
CA LEU A 81 8.64 0.75 3.61
C LEU A 81 9.11 0.23 4.98
N ILE A 82 9.12 -1.09 5.18
CA ILE A 82 9.56 -1.67 6.45
C ILE A 82 11.08 -1.52 6.64
N ARG A 83 11.87 -1.75 5.59
CA ARG A 83 13.34 -1.76 5.66
C ARG A 83 13.94 -0.36 5.75
N HIS A 84 13.34 0.60 5.06
CA HIS A 84 13.81 1.98 4.98
C HIS A 84 13.12 2.91 5.98
N ALA A 85 12.26 2.38 6.86
CA ALA A 85 11.71 3.14 7.96
C ALA A 85 12.85 3.79 8.77
N PRO A 86 12.74 5.08 9.11
CA PRO A 86 13.84 5.81 9.75
C PRO A 86 14.03 5.40 11.21
N ASP A 87 13.06 4.70 11.80
CA ASP A 87 13.12 4.16 13.15
C ASP A 87 12.27 2.88 13.29
N GLU A 88 12.57 2.12 14.35
CA GLU A 88 11.91 0.85 14.63
C GLU A 88 10.42 1.02 14.96
N ALA A 89 10.01 2.16 15.54
CA ALA A 89 8.61 2.40 15.87
C ALA A 89 7.77 2.60 14.59
N ARG A 90 8.28 3.32 13.59
CA ARG A 90 7.65 3.44 12.26
C ARG A 90 7.60 2.09 11.55
N ALA A 91 8.69 1.32 11.55
CA ALA A 91 8.69 -0.03 10.97
C ALA A 91 7.66 -0.95 11.65
N PHE A 92 7.54 -0.88 12.98
CA PHE A 92 6.58 -1.63 13.76
C PHE A 92 5.13 -1.22 13.45
N ARG A 93 4.84 0.08 13.33
CA ARG A 93 3.51 0.58 12.94
C ARG A 93 3.09 0.06 11.56
N ILE A 94 3.98 0.13 10.58
CA ILE A 94 3.73 -0.40 9.22
C ILE A 94 3.41 -1.90 9.29
N LYS A 95 4.21 -2.70 10.02
CA LYS A 95 3.94 -4.14 10.22
C LYS A 95 2.59 -4.41 10.89
N ASN A 96 2.20 -3.59 11.88
CA ASN A 96 0.92 -3.75 12.56
C ASN A 96 -0.26 -3.42 11.64
N GLU A 97 -0.15 -2.42 10.78
CA GLU A 97 -1.20 -2.12 9.81
C GLU A 97 -1.37 -3.26 8.80
N LEU A 98 -0.27 -3.87 8.34
CA LEU A 98 -0.29 -5.03 7.44
C LEU A 98 -0.83 -6.31 8.08
N THR A 99 -0.81 -6.43 9.41
CA THR A 99 -1.32 -7.60 10.14
C THR A 99 -2.72 -7.37 10.70
N GLY A 100 -3.09 -6.10 10.96
CA GLY A 100 -4.42 -5.68 11.41
C GLY A 100 -5.51 -5.94 10.38
N SER A 101 -5.18 -5.90 9.08
CA SER A 101 -6.07 -6.33 7.99
C SER A 101 -6.44 -7.82 8.03
N SER A 102 -5.65 -8.67 8.70
CA SER A 102 -5.94 -10.10 8.90
C SER A 102 -6.79 -10.41 10.15
N SER A 103 -7.03 -9.44 11.04
CA SER A 103 -7.56 -9.70 12.39
C SER A 103 -9.09 -9.58 12.55
N SER A 104 -9.87 -9.50 11.47
CA SER A 104 -11.34 -9.38 11.57
C SER A 104 -12.15 -10.69 11.55
N THR A 105 -11.55 -11.90 11.59
CA THR A 105 -12.35 -13.16 11.61
C THR A 105 -11.87 -14.30 12.53
N ALA A 106 -10.94 -14.09 13.47
CA ALA A 106 -10.42 -15.21 14.28
C ALA A 106 -10.50 -15.04 15.81
N LEU A 107 -11.43 -14.24 16.35
CA LEU A 107 -11.58 -14.10 17.82
C LEU A 107 -12.98 -14.30 18.41
N PHE A 108 -13.92 -14.86 17.64
CA PHE A 108 -15.13 -15.46 18.21
C PHE A 108 -15.55 -16.70 17.41
N SER A 109 -14.96 -17.85 17.74
CA SER A 109 -15.53 -19.19 17.48
C SER A 109 -15.02 -20.14 18.56
#